data_AF-A0A3D1UYF5-F1
#
_entry.id   AF-A0A3D1UYF5-F1
#
_cell.length_a   1.000
_cell.length_b   1.000
_cell.length_c   1.000
_cell.angle_alpha   90.00
_cell.angle_beta   90.00
_cell.angle_gamma   90.00
#
_symmetry.space_group_name_H-M   'P 1'
#
loop_
_entity.id
_entity.type
_entity.pdbx_description
1 polymer ?
#
loop_
_entity_poly.entity_id
_entity_poly.type
_entity_poly.pdbx_seq_one_letter_code
_entity_poly.pdbx_strand_id
1 'polypeptide(L)'
;MPRIDNLENGNLHIHIPIAFRSCGARRTVAAVGDDSEPEKSPLALSLARAFRWEKLLANGDFASAKDIAAALKIDPGAVTRRLRMTRLSPKIIHRILSGDIPAKLTDTALRNPIPELWKEQEERFL
;
A
#
# COMPACT_ATOMS: atom_id res chain seq x y z
N MET A 1 5.36 20.87 21.00
CA MET A 1 6.67 20.49 21.59
C MET A 1 6.43 19.50 22.71
N PRO A 2 7.29 18.47 22.88
CA PRO A 2 7.24 17.61 24.05
C PRO A 2 7.65 18.39 25.31
N ARG A 3 6.92 18.20 26.41
CA ARG A 3 7.22 18.78 27.73
C ARG A 3 7.64 17.67 28.67
N ILE A 4 8.74 17.86 29.40
CA ILE A 4 9.28 16.90 30.36
C ILE A 4 9.27 17.57 31.73
N ASP A 5 8.49 17.02 32.66
CA ASP A 5 8.42 17.48 34.04
C ASP A 5 9.03 16.39 34.96
N ASN A 6 9.91 16.78 35.87
CA ASN A 6 10.43 15.87 36.90
C ASN A 6 9.45 15.85 38.09
N LEU A 7 9.00 14.67 38.47
CA LEU A 7 8.09 14.48 39.61
C LEU A 7 8.88 14.33 40.91
N GLU A 8 8.28 14.74 42.03
CA GLU A 8 8.90 14.73 43.37
C GLU A 8 9.27 13.32 43.87
N ASN A 9 8.66 12.28 43.29
CA ASN A 9 8.97 10.87 43.55
C ASN A 9 10.17 10.35 42.75
N GLY A 10 10.87 11.21 42.00
CA GLY A 10 12.00 10.85 41.15
C GLY A 10 11.62 10.31 39.76
N ASN A 11 10.32 10.28 39.41
CA ASN A 11 9.85 9.83 38.09
C ASN A 11 9.81 10.98 37.08
N LEU A 12 9.90 10.64 35.79
CA LEU A 12 9.78 11.59 34.67
C LEU A 12 8.36 11.56 34.09
N HIS A 13 7.68 12.71 34.04
CA HIS A 13 6.42 12.88 33.35
C HIS A 13 6.65 13.56 32.00
N ILE A 14 6.41 12.83 30.91
CA ILE A 14 6.66 13.29 29.54
C ILE A 14 5.32 13.48 28.83
N HIS A 15 4.98 14.72 28.50
CA HIS A 15 3.80 15.08 27.71
C HIS A 15 4.20 15.27 26.23
N ILE A 16 3.89 14.27 25.41
CA ILE A 16 4.13 14.29 23.96
C ILE A 16 2.79 14.46 23.24
N PRO A 17 2.60 15.54 22.46
CA PRO A 17 1.42 15.63 21.59
C PRO A 17 1.56 14.59 20.47
N ILE A 18 0.76 13.53 20.57
CA ILE A 18 0.72 12.44 19.58
C ILE A 18 -0.49 12.60 18.66
N ALA A 19 -0.27 12.35 17.37
CA ALA A 19 -1.32 12.20 16.38
C ALA A 19 -1.38 10.73 15.97
N PHE A 20 -2.56 10.12 16.10
CA PHE A 20 -2.78 8.79 15.56
C PHE A 20 -3.03 8.88 14.06
N ARG A 21 -2.18 8.23 13.26
CA ARG A 21 -2.39 8.07 11.81
C ARG A 21 -2.65 6.60 11.52
N SER A 22 -3.65 6.29 10.71
CA SER A 22 -3.94 4.93 10.25
C SER A 22 -3.48 4.75 8.81
N CYS A 23 -2.67 3.72 8.56
CA CYS A 23 -2.38 3.23 7.21
C CYS A 23 -2.98 1.82 7.09
N GLY A 24 -4.19 1.71 6.54
CA GLY A 24 -4.98 0.49 6.59
C GLY A 24 -5.26 0.02 8.03
N ALA A 25 -4.95 -1.24 8.35
CA ALA A 25 -5.15 -1.83 9.68
C ALA A 25 -4.07 -1.49 10.73
N ARG A 26 -2.97 -0.82 10.32
CA ARG A 26 -1.87 -0.47 11.20
C ARG A 26 -2.06 0.96 11.71
N ARG A 27 -2.21 1.11 13.03
CA ARG A 27 -2.14 2.41 13.70
C ARG A 27 -0.68 2.76 13.93
N THR A 28 -0.24 3.88 13.36
CA THR A 28 1.08 4.44 13.60
C THR A 28 0.90 5.67 14.49
N VAL A 29 1.64 5.72 15.59
CA VAL A 29 1.71 6.90 16.45
C VAL A 29 2.75 7.83 15.83
N ALA A 30 2.31 8.97 15.30
CA ALA A 30 3.21 10.01 14.79
C ALA A 30 3.23 11.18 15.77
N ALA A 31 4.36 11.88 15.88
CA ALA A 31 4.41 13.12 16.66
C ALA A 31 3.65 14.24 15.91
N VAL A 32 2.98 15.13 16.65
CA VAL A 32 2.37 16.33 16.05
C VAL A 32 3.47 17.21 15.47
N GLY A 33 3.47 17.41 14.14
CA GLY A 33 4.52 18.13 13.39
C GLY A 33 5.51 17.22 12.65
N ASP A 34 5.31 15.91 12.66
CA ASP A 34 6.04 14.99 11.79
C ASP A 34 5.48 15.07 10.36
N ASP A 35 6.23 15.75 9.49
CA ASP A 35 6.00 15.86 8.04
C ASP A 35 6.61 14.68 7.26
N SER A 36 7.10 13.65 7.96
CA SER A 36 7.49 12.41 7.30
C SER A 36 6.31 11.88 6.47
N GLU A 37 6.52 11.79 5.15
CA GLU A 37 5.55 11.20 4.25
C GLU A 37 5.07 9.87 4.83
N PRO A 38 3.75 9.62 4.90
CA PRO A 38 3.24 8.38 5.47
C PRO A 38 3.94 7.20 4.78
N GLU A 39 4.50 6.27 5.57
CA GLU A 39 5.12 5.07 5.02
C GLU A 39 4.17 4.46 3.98
N LYS A 40 4.60 4.46 2.71
CA LYS A 40 3.75 4.00 1.61
C LYS A 40 3.34 2.57 1.91
N SER A 41 2.04 2.34 1.97
CA SER A 41 1.49 1.00 2.13
C SER A 41 2.19 0.01 1.18
N PRO A 42 2.57 -1.20 1.65
CA PRO A 42 3.10 -2.24 0.78
C PRO A 42 2.21 -2.52 -0.45
N LEU A 43 0.90 -2.29 -0.31
CA LEU A 43 -0.06 -2.41 -1.40
C LEU A 43 0.09 -1.28 -2.44
N ALA A 44 0.31 -0.05 -1.99
CA ALA A 44 0.57 1.10 -2.86
C ALA A 44 1.89 0.93 -3.63
N LEU A 45 2.95 0.44 -2.97
CA LEU A 45 4.22 0.09 -3.65
C LEU A 45 4.05 -1.02 -4.67
N SER A 46 3.23 -2.03 -4.36
CA SER A 46 2.93 -3.12 -5.29
C SER A 46 2.19 -2.61 -6.53
N LEU A 47 1.24 -1.69 -6.34
CA LEU A 47 0.51 -1.05 -7.44
C LEU A 47 1.43 -0.19 -8.30
N ALA A 48 2.31 0.60 -7.69
CA ALA A 48 3.30 1.41 -8.42
C ALA A 48 4.23 0.53 -9.28
N ARG A 49 4.68 -0.61 -8.74
CA ARG A 49 5.48 -1.59 -9.49
C ARG A 49 4.69 -2.20 -10.64
N ALA A 50 3.41 -2.53 -10.42
CA ALA A 50 2.55 -3.08 -11.46
C ALA A 50 2.44 -2.14 -12.67
N PHE A 51 2.10 -0.87 -12.45
CA PHE A 51 2.04 0.14 -13.52
C PHE A 51 3.40 0.38 -14.18
N ARG A 52 4.49 0.38 -13.41
CA ARG A 52 5.84 0.47 -13.99
C ARG A 52 6.12 -0.70 -14.93
N TRP A 53 5.80 -1.92 -14.52
CA TRP A 53 6.04 -3.11 -15.33
C TRP A 53 5.15 -3.15 -16.57
N GLU A 54 3.88 -2.77 -16.45
CA GLU A 54 2.99 -2.61 -17.60
C GLU A 54 3.56 -1.62 -18.62
N LYS A 55 4.10 -0.49 -18.15
CA LYS A 55 4.77 0.49 -19.02
C LYS A 55 6.02 -0.08 -19.71
N LEU A 56 6.85 -0.84 -18.99
CA LEU A 56 8.04 -1.48 -19.56
C LEU A 56 7.68 -2.51 -20.64
N LEU A 57 6.58 -3.26 -20.45
CA LEU A 57 6.05 -4.16 -21.47
C LEU A 57 5.51 -3.38 -22.67
N ALA A 58 4.76 -2.30 -22.44
CA ALA A 58 4.21 -1.47 -23.50
C ALA A 58 5.29 -0.76 -24.33
N ASN A 59 6.40 -0.39 -23.70
CA ASN A 59 7.56 0.21 -24.37
C ASN A 59 8.41 -0.81 -25.15
N GLY A 60 8.21 -2.12 -24.94
CA GLY A 60 9.03 -3.17 -25.52
C GLY A 60 10.38 -3.38 -24.83
N ASP A 61 10.62 -2.75 -23.67
CA ASP A 61 11.84 -2.97 -22.86
C ASP A 61 11.94 -4.43 -22.38
N PHE A 62 10.80 -5.09 -22.21
CA PHE A 62 10.68 -6.51 -21.95
C PHE A 62 9.63 -7.12 -22.88
N ALA A 63 9.89 -8.30 -23.44
CA ALA A 63 8.94 -8.96 -24.34
C ALA A 63 7.76 -9.61 -23.60
N SER A 64 7.95 -10.03 -22.35
CA SER A 64 6.93 -10.72 -21.58
C SER A 64 7.07 -10.55 -20.07
N ALA A 65 6.00 -10.89 -19.34
CA ALA A 65 6.03 -10.97 -17.88
C ALA A 65 7.06 -12.00 -17.35
N LYS A 66 7.40 -13.03 -18.14
CA LYS A 66 8.45 -14.01 -17.78
C LYS A 66 9.83 -13.38 -17.81
N ASP A 67 10.08 -12.45 -18.73
CA ASP A 67 11.38 -11.77 -18.84
C ASP A 67 11.59 -10.83 -17.65
N ILE A 68 10.52 -10.13 -17.24
CA ILE A 68 10.53 -9.33 -16.00
C ILE A 68 10.79 -10.23 -14.78
N ALA A 69 10.16 -11.41 -14.73
CA ALA A 69 10.34 -12.36 -13.65
C ALA A 69 11.78 -12.88 -13.57
N ALA A 70 12.37 -13.23 -14.72
CA ALA A 70 13.76 -13.66 -14.83
C ALA A 70 14.75 -12.57 -14.42
N ALA A 71 14.54 -11.33 -14.89
CA ALA A 71 15.39 -10.19 -14.55
C ALA A 71 15.37 -9.87 -13.05
N LEU A 72 14.22 -10.01 -12.40
CA LEU A 72 14.04 -9.76 -10.97
C LEU A 72 14.26 -11.00 -10.09
N LYS A 73 14.52 -12.17 -10.69
CA LYS A 73 14.65 -13.48 -10.01
C LYS A 73 13.46 -13.79 -9.07
N ILE A 74 12.25 -13.51 -9.55
CA ILE A 74 11.01 -13.78 -8.83
C ILE A 74 10.12 -14.75 -9.61
N ASP A 75 9.13 -15.32 -8.93
CA ASP A 75 8.15 -16.19 -9.56
C ASP A 75 7.35 -15.47 -10.66
N PRO A 76 7.20 -16.03 -11.87
CA PRO A 76 6.39 -15.45 -12.95
C PRO A 76 4.93 -15.24 -12.57
N GLY A 77 4.37 -16.11 -11.73
CA GLY A 77 3.03 -15.95 -11.17
C GLY A 77 2.90 -14.69 -10.32
N ALA A 78 3.92 -14.37 -9.52
CA ALA A 78 3.97 -13.13 -8.74
C ALA A 78 4.03 -11.86 -9.62
N VAL A 79 4.72 -11.92 -10.78
CA VAL A 79 4.72 -10.81 -11.76
C VAL A 79 3.35 -10.64 -12.37
N THR A 80 2.77 -11.73 -12.85
CA THR A 80 1.45 -11.75 -13.50
C THR A 80 0.37 -11.24 -12.54
N ARG A 81 0.43 -11.68 -11.29
CA ARG A 81 -0.50 -11.24 -10.25
C ARG A 81 -0.39 -9.75 -9.96
N ARG A 82 0.81 -9.18 -9.92
CA ARG A 82 0.98 -7.73 -9.77
C ARG A 82 0.46 -6.98 -10.99
N LEU A 83 0.80 -7.43 -12.20
CA LEU A 83 0.29 -6.82 -13.44
C LEU A 83 -1.25 -6.80 -13.47
N ARG A 84 -1.92 -7.85 -12.99
CA ARG A 84 -3.38 -7.86 -12.87
C ARG A 84 -3.96 -6.74 -12.00
N MET A 85 -3.19 -6.16 -11.07
CA MET A 85 -3.63 -5.04 -10.25
C MET A 85 -3.84 -3.74 -11.05
N THR A 86 -3.26 -3.60 -12.25
CA THR A 86 -3.48 -2.41 -13.11
C THR A 86 -4.92 -2.32 -13.61
N ARG A 87 -5.65 -3.45 -13.60
CA ARG A 87 -7.06 -3.56 -14.01
C ARG A 87 -8.07 -3.23 -12.90
N LEU A 88 -7.61 -2.86 -11.71
CA LEU A 88 -8.48 -2.47 -10.61
C LEU A 88 -9.26 -1.20 -10.96
N SER A 89 -10.46 -1.06 -10.39
CA SER A 89 -11.24 0.15 -10.59
C SER A 89 -10.50 1.40 -10.08
N PRO A 90 -10.64 2.56 -10.73
CA PRO A 90 -9.98 3.79 -10.32
C PRO A 90 -10.28 4.16 -8.86
N LYS A 91 -11.48 3.83 -8.37
CA LYS A 91 -11.91 4.07 -6.99
C LYS A 91 -11.14 3.21 -5.99
N ILE A 92 -10.91 1.93 -6.30
CA ILE A 92 -10.10 1.04 -5.47
C ILE A 92 -8.65 1.51 -5.46
N ILE A 93 -8.10 1.88 -6.63
CA ILE A 93 -6.75 2.46 -6.75
C ILE A 93 -6.61 3.71 -5.86
N HIS A 94 -7.58 4.63 -5.94
CA HIS A 94 -7.59 5.83 -5.12
C HIS A 94 -7.58 5.51 -3.63
N ARG A 95 -8.41 4.56 -3.18
CA ARG A 95 -8.44 4.11 -1.78
C ARG A 95 -7.09 3.53 -1.31
N ILE A 96 -6.43 2.73 -2.15
CA ILE A 96 -5.09 2.20 -1.86
C ILE A 96 -4.07 3.33 -1.68
N LEU A 97 -4.08 4.30 -2.59
CA LEU A 97 -3.13 5.43 -2.59
C LEU A 97 -3.38 6.39 -1.42
N SER A 98 -4.65 6.59 -1.05
CA SER A 98 -5.05 7.42 0.10
C SER A 98 -4.84 6.73 1.45
N GLY A 99 -4.40 5.46 1.47
CA GLY A 99 -4.19 4.69 2.70
C GLY A 99 -5.46 4.20 3.39
N ASP A 100 -6.63 4.54 2.83
CA ASP A 100 -7.96 4.06 3.24
C ASP A 100 -8.21 2.69 2.61
N ILE A 101 -7.46 1.68 3.06
CA ILE A 101 -7.52 0.32 2.53
C ILE A 101 -8.70 -0.42 3.19
N PRO A 102 -9.74 -0.80 2.42
CA PRO A 102 -10.87 -1.55 2.96
C PRO A 102 -10.43 -2.90 3.52
N ALA A 103 -11.10 -3.38 4.57
CA ALA A 103 -10.76 -4.64 5.21
C ALA A 103 -10.85 -5.87 4.27
N LYS A 104 -11.73 -5.81 3.26
CA LYS A 104 -11.89 -6.86 2.24
C LYS A 104 -10.78 -6.87 1.19
N LEU A 105 -10.05 -5.76 1.04
CA LEU A 105 -8.96 -5.61 0.07
C LEU A 105 -7.65 -6.15 0.64
N THR A 106 -7.57 -7.47 0.72
CA THR A 106 -6.39 -8.18 1.23
C THR A 106 -5.52 -8.73 0.11
N ASP A 107 -4.27 -9.06 0.44
CA ASP A 107 -3.40 -9.78 -0.49
C ASP A 107 -4.05 -11.09 -0.95
N THR A 108 -4.64 -11.88 -0.06
CA THR A 108 -5.33 -13.12 -0.44
C THR A 108 -6.49 -12.87 -1.41
N ALA A 109 -7.27 -11.80 -1.22
CA ALA A 109 -8.33 -11.42 -2.13
C ALA A 109 -7.79 -11.11 -3.54
N LEU A 110 -6.63 -10.46 -3.62
CA LEU A 110 -5.92 -10.15 -4.88
C LEU A 110 -5.16 -11.34 -5.49
N ARG A 111 -5.09 -12.51 -4.82
CA ARG A 111 -4.59 -13.77 -5.44
C ARG A 111 -5.63 -14.36 -6.38
N ASN A 112 -6.90 -14.23 -6.02
CA ASN A 112 -8.02 -14.74 -6.79
C ASN A 112 -8.23 -13.93 -8.08
N PRO A 113 -8.89 -14.50 -9.10
CA PRO A 113 -9.38 -13.76 -10.26
C PRO A 113 -10.12 -12.49 -9.84
N ILE A 114 -9.75 -11.36 -10.46
CA ILE A 114 -10.38 -10.05 -10.25
C ILE A 114 -11.49 -9.95 -11.30
N PRO A 115 -12.74 -9.65 -10.92
CA PRO A 115 -13.83 -9.45 -11.87
C PRO A 115 -13.47 -8.43 -12.94
N GLU A 116 -13.93 -8.61 -14.17
CA GLU A 116 -13.63 -7.66 -15.26
C GLU A 116 -14.42 -6.36 -15.11
N LEU A 117 -15.65 -6.44 -14.61
CA LEU A 117 -16.52 -5.29 -14.38
C LEU A 117 -16.15 -4.55 -13.11
N TRP A 118 -15.89 -3.23 -13.22
CA TRP A 118 -15.55 -2.40 -12.06
C TRP A 118 -16.62 -2.37 -10.97
N LYS A 119 -17.91 -2.47 -11.32
CA LYS A 119 -19.00 -2.53 -10.32
C LYS A 119 -18.85 -3.76 -9.42
N GLU A 120 -18.60 -4.92 -10.00
CA GLU A 120 -18.38 -6.18 -9.26
C GLU A 120 -17.09 -6.14 -8.44
N GLN A 121 -16.04 -5.49 -8.96
CA GLN A 121 -14.83 -5.25 -8.18
C GLN A 121 -15.12 -4.40 -6.94
N GLU A 122 -15.85 -3.29 -7.11
CA GLU A 122 -16.19 -2.40 -6.01
C GLU A 122 -17.06 -3.09 -4.96
N GLU A 123 -18.08 -3.86 -5.36
CA GLU A 123 -18.91 -4.65 -4.44
C GLU A 123 -18.09 -5.69 -3.65
N ARG A 124 -17.08 -6.28 -4.31
CA ARG A 124 -16.23 -7.31 -3.69
C ARG A 124 -15.19 -6.73 -2.74
N PHE A 125 -14.56 -5.61 -3.09
CA PHE A 125 -13.37 -5.10 -2.40
C PHE A 125 -13.62 -3.89 -1.50
N LEU A 126 -14.67 -3.11 -1.74
CA LEU A 126 -15.07 -1.99 -0.88
C LEU A 126 -16.09 -2.43 0.18
#